data_AF-A0A3G2UNK5-F1
#
_entry.id   AF-A0A3G2UNK5-F1
#
_cell.length_a   1.000
_cell.length_b   1.000
_cell.length_c   1.000
_cell.angle_alpha   90.00
_cell.angle_beta   90.00
_cell.angle_gamma   90.00
#
_symmetry.space_group_name_H-M   'P 1'
#
loop_
_entity.id
_entity.type
_entity.pdbx_description
1 polymer ?
#
loop_
_entity_poly.entity_id
_entity_poly.type
_entity_poly.pdbx_seq_one_letter_code
_entity_poly.pdbx_strand_id
1 'polypeptide(L)'
;MADVVTEFGALTDYRKGGVEIIDDDPRNYVFSNVFEVAANAAPYERVAVGKNFEYVIESARAEGTSGWFSCAHDEFVLAMDGQIEVHLLKLDNSDAYVDPDSEGAVAIGEALPEGRKMGRIVLRRGHMALLPVGAAYRFYAEQPAAMLFQSIEGAVTVQKWGEICQTEAA
;
A
#
# COMPACT_ATOMS: atom_id res chain seq x y z
N MET A 1 -5.90 -12.14 37.34
CA MET A 1 -5.41 -12.53 36.00
C MET A 1 -4.68 -11.33 35.46
N ALA A 2 -3.48 -11.50 34.89
CA ALA A 2 -2.89 -10.43 34.11
C ALA A 2 -3.75 -10.26 32.85
N ASP A 3 -4.10 -9.01 32.52
CA ASP A 3 -4.84 -8.72 31.30
C ASP A 3 -3.99 -9.11 30.08
N VAL A 4 -4.61 -9.81 29.12
CA VAL A 4 -3.97 -10.15 27.86
C VAL A 4 -4.01 -8.93 26.94
N VAL A 5 -2.85 -8.39 26.59
CA VAL A 5 -2.72 -7.22 25.72
C VAL A 5 -2.12 -7.66 24.38
N THR A 6 -2.78 -7.28 23.28
CA THR A 6 -2.22 -7.40 21.92
C THR A 6 -1.73 -6.03 21.47
N GLU A 7 -0.42 -5.91 21.26
CA GLU A 7 0.22 -4.68 20.82
C GLU A 7 0.15 -4.53 19.30
N PHE A 8 -0.25 -3.35 18.83
CA PHE A 8 -0.31 -2.99 17.42
C PHE A 8 0.49 -1.70 17.18
N GLY A 9 1.24 -1.63 16.08
CA GLY A 9 1.84 -0.37 15.64
C GLY A 9 0.82 0.57 14.98
N ALA A 10 1.16 1.85 14.95
CA ALA A 10 0.44 2.93 14.29
C ALA A 10 1.44 3.96 13.74
N LEU A 11 1.01 4.87 12.85
CA LEU A 11 1.88 5.95 12.36
C LEU A 11 2.40 6.85 13.49
N THR A 12 1.58 7.06 14.52
CA THR A 12 1.93 7.90 15.68
C THR A 12 2.68 7.17 16.77
N ASP A 13 2.67 5.84 16.76
CA ASP A 13 3.29 5.01 17.80
C ASP A 13 3.67 3.64 17.23
N TYR A 14 4.95 3.49 16.88
CA TYR A 14 5.52 2.21 16.49
C TYR A 14 6.90 2.05 17.11
N ARG A 15 7.24 0.80 17.42
CA ARG A 15 8.60 0.42 17.81
C ARG A 15 9.21 -0.43 16.70
N LYS A 16 10.12 0.17 15.93
CA LYS A 16 10.91 -0.56 14.94
C LYS A 16 11.78 -1.59 15.66
N GLY A 17 11.78 -2.83 15.16
CA GLY A 17 12.72 -3.86 15.60
C GLY A 17 14.12 -3.59 15.06
N GLY A 18 14.97 -4.60 15.05
CA GLY A 18 16.28 -4.50 14.41
C GLY A 18 16.84 -5.88 14.10
N VAL A 19 17.79 -5.91 13.18
CA VAL A 19 18.58 -7.10 12.88
C VAL A 19 19.94 -6.98 13.58
N GLU A 20 20.19 -7.87 14.53
CA GLU A 20 21.50 -8.04 15.17
C GLU A 20 22.32 -9.05 14.36
N ILE A 21 23.49 -8.63 13.88
CA ILE A 21 24.30 -9.39 12.93
C ILE A 21 25.51 -9.98 13.66
N ILE A 22 25.73 -11.29 13.48
CA ILE A 22 26.90 -12.00 14.01
C ILE A 22 27.97 -12.15 12.91
N ASP A 23 27.61 -12.76 11.78
CA ASP A 23 28.51 -13.02 10.64
C ASP A 23 27.72 -13.05 9.33
N ASP A 24 27.07 -11.94 8.99
CA ASP A 24 26.27 -11.76 7.76
C ASP A 24 26.20 -10.27 7.37
N ASP A 25 25.49 -9.93 6.30
CA ASP A 25 25.22 -8.57 5.86
C ASP A 25 23.77 -8.17 6.20
N PRO A 26 23.52 -7.10 6.98
CA PRO A 26 22.15 -6.66 7.32
C PRO A 26 21.30 -6.34 6.07
N ARG A 27 21.93 -5.99 4.95
CA ARG A 27 21.25 -5.71 3.68
C ARG A 27 20.53 -6.95 3.11
N ASN A 28 20.98 -8.16 3.44
CA ASN A 28 20.37 -9.41 2.99
C ASN A 28 18.96 -9.63 3.57
N TYR A 29 18.63 -8.95 4.67
CA TYR A 29 17.37 -9.11 5.38
C TYR A 29 16.26 -8.16 4.91
N VAL A 30 16.61 -7.14 4.12
CA VAL A 30 15.67 -6.14 3.57
C VAL A 30 14.76 -5.58 4.69
N PHE A 31 15.34 -5.33 5.86
CA PHE A 31 14.59 -5.06 7.08
C PHE A 31 14.13 -3.60 7.13
N SER A 32 12.82 -3.39 7.17
CA SER A 32 12.16 -2.07 7.29
C SER A 32 10.92 -2.16 8.18
N ASN A 33 10.28 -1.03 8.47
CA ASN A 33 9.01 -0.99 9.20
C ASN A 33 7.96 -0.24 8.38
N VAL A 34 6.78 -0.85 8.19
CA VAL A 34 5.74 -0.29 7.31
C VAL A 34 5.21 1.07 7.77
N PHE A 35 5.16 1.32 9.08
CA PHE A 35 4.74 2.61 9.64
C PHE A 35 5.81 3.69 9.45
N GLU A 36 7.09 3.34 9.64
CA GLU A 36 8.21 4.24 9.36
C GLU A 36 8.25 4.63 7.87
N VAL A 37 8.09 3.64 6.98
CA VAL A 37 8.06 3.87 5.53
C VAL A 37 6.89 4.79 5.16
N ALA A 38 5.69 4.50 5.64
CA ALA A 38 4.52 5.34 5.37
C ALA A 38 4.67 6.75 5.95
N ALA A 39 5.17 6.91 7.18
CA ALA A 39 5.36 8.21 7.82
C ALA A 39 6.30 9.15 7.04
N ASN A 40 7.27 8.60 6.32
CA ASN A 40 8.25 9.35 5.54
C ASN A 40 7.93 9.42 4.03
N ALA A 41 6.87 8.75 3.57
CA ALA A 41 6.43 8.75 2.18
C ALA A 41 5.51 9.93 1.84
N ALA A 42 5.48 10.33 0.57
CA ALA A 42 4.43 11.24 0.09
C ALA A 42 3.05 10.58 0.19
N PRO A 43 1.94 11.34 0.34
CA PRO A 43 0.61 10.75 0.34
C PRO A 43 0.37 9.90 -0.90
N TYR A 44 -0.06 8.66 -0.69
CA TYR A 44 -0.34 7.65 -1.72
C TYR A 44 0.86 7.20 -2.56
N GLU A 45 2.10 7.51 -2.16
CA GLU A 45 3.30 6.90 -2.73
C GLU A 45 3.35 5.41 -2.34
N ARG A 46 3.32 4.51 -3.33
CA ARG A 46 3.32 3.05 -3.12
C ARG A 46 4.76 2.55 -3.07
N VAL A 47 5.33 2.52 -1.88
CA VAL A 47 6.74 2.15 -1.66
C VAL A 47 6.86 0.64 -1.47
N ALA A 48 7.61 -0.05 -2.33
CA ALA A 48 7.86 -1.48 -2.16
C ALA A 48 8.62 -1.75 -0.84
N VAL A 49 8.04 -2.60 0.01
CA VAL A 49 8.63 -3.06 1.28
C VAL A 49 8.89 -4.57 1.29
N GLY A 50 8.41 -5.28 0.27
CA GLY A 50 8.76 -6.66 -0.01
C GLY A 50 8.62 -6.93 -1.51
N LYS A 51 9.52 -7.76 -2.04
CA LYS A 51 9.51 -8.16 -3.45
C LYS A 51 9.94 -9.61 -3.58
N ASN A 52 9.19 -10.37 -4.36
CA ASN A 52 9.52 -11.75 -4.72
C ASN A 52 9.21 -11.97 -6.20
N PHE A 53 10.25 -12.03 -7.03
CA PHE A 53 10.13 -11.87 -8.48
C PHE A 53 9.34 -10.59 -8.82
N GLU A 54 8.27 -10.70 -9.61
CA GLU A 54 7.38 -9.61 -9.98
C GLU A 54 6.43 -9.17 -8.86
N TYR A 55 6.13 -10.03 -7.88
CA TYR A 55 5.15 -9.75 -6.83
C TYR A 55 5.70 -8.80 -5.76
N VAL A 56 4.89 -7.83 -5.34
CA VAL A 56 5.28 -6.82 -4.35
C VAL A 56 4.28 -6.69 -3.22
N ILE A 57 4.81 -6.34 -2.04
CA ILE A 57 4.06 -5.72 -0.96
C ILE A 57 4.51 -4.27 -0.88
N GLU A 58 3.55 -3.34 -0.91
CA GLU A 58 3.84 -1.91 -0.90
C GLU A 58 3.23 -1.25 0.34
N SER A 59 3.97 -0.33 0.97
CA SER A 59 3.48 0.53 2.04
C SER A 59 3.21 1.93 1.52
N ALA A 60 2.09 2.50 1.91
CA ALA A 60 1.71 3.86 1.57
C ALA A 60 1.06 4.58 2.76
N ARG A 61 1.23 5.91 2.78
CA ARG A 61 0.47 6.80 3.65
C ARG A 61 -0.80 7.25 2.96
N ALA A 62 -1.95 6.89 3.49
CA ALA A 62 -3.23 7.45 3.09
C ALA A 62 -3.45 8.78 3.81
N GLU A 63 -3.64 9.86 3.06
CA GLU A 63 -3.96 11.18 3.60
C GLU A 63 -4.64 12.04 2.55
N GLY A 64 -5.78 12.64 2.88
CA GLY A 64 -6.57 13.41 1.93
C GLY A 64 -7.20 12.50 0.87
N THR A 65 -7.32 12.97 -0.36
CA THR A 65 -7.90 12.21 -1.48
C THR A 65 -6.82 11.80 -2.46
N SER A 66 -6.76 10.53 -2.85
CA SER A 66 -5.87 10.08 -3.92
C SER A 66 -6.44 10.38 -5.30
N GLY A 67 -5.58 10.33 -6.32
CA GLY A 67 -6.02 10.09 -7.69
C GLY A 67 -6.70 8.71 -7.84
N TRP A 68 -7.22 8.45 -9.03
CA TRP A 68 -7.73 7.13 -9.40
C TRP A 68 -6.61 6.23 -9.87
N PHE A 69 -6.72 4.96 -9.50
CA PHE A 69 -5.86 3.88 -9.94
C PHE A 69 -6.70 2.77 -10.58
N SER A 70 -6.06 1.93 -11.38
CA SER A 70 -6.65 0.71 -11.95
C SER A 70 -5.54 -0.32 -12.21
N CYS A 71 -5.92 -1.57 -12.39
CA CYS A 71 -4.99 -2.67 -12.67
C CYS A 71 -5.63 -3.73 -13.59
N ALA A 72 -4.78 -4.45 -14.32
CA ALA A 72 -5.15 -5.55 -15.22
C ALA A 72 -5.35 -6.89 -14.49
N HIS A 73 -5.09 -6.93 -13.19
CA HIS A 73 -5.37 -8.06 -12.30
C HIS A 73 -5.98 -7.58 -10.97
N ASP A 74 -6.43 -8.52 -10.15
CA ASP A 74 -6.91 -8.20 -8.81
C ASP A 74 -5.75 -7.71 -7.92
N GLU A 75 -6.04 -6.76 -7.05
CA GLU A 75 -5.15 -6.31 -5.99
C GLU A 75 -5.89 -6.33 -4.65
N PHE A 76 -5.14 -6.24 -3.55
CA PHE A 76 -5.73 -6.12 -2.22
C PHE A 76 -5.12 -4.93 -1.47
N VAL A 77 -5.95 -4.26 -0.68
CA VAL A 77 -5.50 -3.21 0.25
C VAL A 77 -5.87 -3.57 1.68
N LEU A 78 -4.92 -3.40 2.60
CA LEU A 78 -5.05 -3.65 4.03
C LEU A 78 -4.81 -2.35 4.80
N ALA A 79 -5.75 -1.96 5.66
CA ALA A 79 -5.54 -0.84 6.58
C ALA A 79 -4.73 -1.32 7.80
N MET A 80 -3.47 -0.91 7.90
CA MET A 80 -2.59 -1.22 9.04
C MET A 80 -2.84 -0.28 10.21
N ASP A 81 -3.30 0.94 9.94
CA ASP A 81 -3.63 1.96 10.93
C ASP A 81 -4.74 2.89 10.38
N GLY A 82 -5.44 3.60 11.27
CA GLY A 82 -6.41 4.63 10.91
C GLY A 82 -7.69 4.11 10.24
N GLN A 83 -8.38 5.03 9.56
CA GLN A 83 -9.60 4.76 8.78
C GLN A 83 -9.40 5.24 7.34
N ILE A 84 -9.68 4.36 6.38
CA ILE A 84 -9.48 4.60 4.96
C ILE A 84 -10.76 4.25 4.22
N GLU A 85 -11.26 5.17 3.40
CA GLU A 85 -12.34 4.89 2.47
C GLU A 85 -11.77 4.44 1.12
N VAL A 86 -12.27 3.33 0.59
CA VAL A 86 -12.00 2.85 -0.77
C VAL A 86 -13.23 3.13 -1.62
N HIS A 87 -13.09 3.99 -2.63
CA HIS A 87 -14.15 4.36 -3.55
C HIS A 87 -13.97 3.56 -4.83
N LEU A 88 -15.03 2.90 -5.30
CA LEU A 88 -14.96 1.96 -6.43
C LEU A 88 -15.87 2.38 -7.59
N LEU A 89 -15.38 2.23 -8.80
CA LEU A 89 -16.10 2.47 -10.04
C LEU A 89 -15.79 1.36 -11.06
N LYS A 90 -16.83 0.73 -11.59
CA LYS A 90 -16.69 -0.25 -12.68
C LYS A 90 -16.48 0.52 -13.98
N LEU A 91 -15.29 0.42 -14.56
CA LEU A 91 -14.95 1.09 -15.81
C LEU A 91 -15.82 0.54 -16.94
N ASP A 92 -16.32 1.41 -17.81
CA ASP A 92 -17.06 1.00 -19.01
C ASP A 92 -16.12 0.33 -20.02
N ASN A 93 -14.89 0.82 -20.12
CA ASN A 93 -13.80 0.22 -20.91
C ASN A 93 -12.49 0.28 -20.10
N SER A 94 -12.12 -0.81 -19.44
CA SER A 94 -10.86 -0.90 -18.67
C SER A 94 -9.62 -0.73 -19.54
N ASP A 95 -9.67 -1.24 -20.77
CA ASP A 95 -8.53 -1.33 -21.67
C ASP A 95 -8.14 0.04 -22.26
N ALA A 96 -9.03 1.03 -22.12
CA ALA A 96 -8.72 2.43 -22.42
C ALA A 96 -7.79 3.08 -21.36
N TYR A 97 -7.70 2.48 -20.18
CA TYR A 97 -6.95 3.02 -19.04
C TYR A 97 -5.76 2.14 -18.63
N VAL A 98 -5.86 0.83 -18.83
CA VAL A 98 -4.86 -0.15 -18.44
C VAL A 98 -4.59 -1.08 -19.61
N ASP A 99 -3.32 -1.26 -19.96
CA ASP A 99 -2.93 -2.29 -20.93
C ASP A 99 -3.23 -3.68 -20.34
N PRO A 100 -4.02 -4.54 -21.02
CA PRO A 100 -4.35 -5.87 -20.51
C PRO A 100 -3.14 -6.76 -20.21
N ASP A 101 -2.00 -6.51 -20.86
CA ASP A 101 -0.75 -7.23 -20.65
C ASP A 101 0.16 -6.54 -19.63
N SER A 102 -0.24 -5.38 -19.07
CA SER A 102 0.54 -4.69 -18.04
C SER A 102 0.44 -5.36 -16.67
N GLU A 103 1.55 -5.30 -15.96
CA GLU A 103 1.66 -5.75 -14.59
C GLU A 103 1.59 -4.56 -13.62
N GLY A 104 0.96 -4.79 -12.46
CA GLY A 104 0.83 -3.82 -11.40
C GLY A 104 -0.14 -2.68 -11.70
N ALA A 105 -0.27 -1.78 -10.73
CA ALA A 105 -1.24 -0.70 -10.83
C ALA A 105 -0.73 0.48 -11.67
N VAL A 106 -1.67 1.19 -12.27
CA VAL A 106 -1.42 2.44 -12.99
C VAL A 106 -2.26 3.57 -12.40
N ALA A 107 -1.71 4.79 -12.39
CA ALA A 107 -2.47 6.00 -12.07
C ALA A 107 -3.23 6.46 -13.33
N ILE A 108 -4.54 6.68 -13.20
CA ILE A 108 -5.43 7.06 -14.32
C ILE A 108 -5.97 8.49 -14.20
N GLY A 109 -5.36 9.29 -13.32
CA GLY A 109 -5.64 10.72 -13.14
C GLY A 109 -6.60 11.06 -12.00
N GLU A 110 -6.95 12.34 -11.86
CA GLU A 110 -7.82 12.83 -10.77
C GLU A 110 -9.31 12.87 -11.14
N ALA A 111 -9.61 13.02 -12.43
CA ALA A 111 -10.97 13.10 -12.92
C ALA A 111 -11.70 11.77 -12.71
N LEU A 112 -13.01 11.83 -12.44
CA LEU A 112 -13.85 10.64 -12.35
C LEU A 112 -13.87 9.93 -13.72
N PRO A 113 -13.35 8.70 -13.85
CA PRO A 113 -13.36 7.97 -15.12
C PRO A 113 -14.78 7.56 -15.51
N GLU A 114 -14.98 7.26 -16.79
CA GLU A 114 -16.27 6.81 -17.31
C GLU A 114 -16.59 5.40 -16.78
N GLY A 115 -17.78 5.26 -16.20
CA GLY A 115 -18.23 3.99 -15.67
C GLY A 115 -19.33 4.09 -14.63
N ARG A 116 -19.67 2.93 -14.06
CA ARG A 116 -20.74 2.78 -13.07
C ARG A 116 -20.17 2.75 -11.65
N LYS A 117 -20.58 3.71 -10.82
CA LYS A 117 -20.24 3.72 -9.37
C LYS A 117 -20.62 2.40 -8.70
N MET A 118 -19.67 1.80 -8.00
CA MET A 118 -19.87 0.57 -7.22
C MET A 118 -20.11 0.85 -5.73
N GLY A 119 -19.87 2.09 -5.29
CA GLY A 119 -20.03 2.52 -3.90
C GLY A 119 -18.68 2.73 -3.22
N ARG A 120 -18.68 2.62 -1.89
CA ARG A 120 -17.48 2.77 -1.07
C ARG A 120 -17.40 1.72 0.02
N ILE A 121 -16.18 1.38 0.41
CA ILE A 121 -15.84 0.52 1.55
C ILE A 121 -15.12 1.37 2.59
N VAL A 122 -15.45 1.23 3.87
CA VAL A 122 -14.77 1.93 4.97
C VAL A 122 -13.92 0.93 5.74
N LEU A 123 -12.61 1.01 5.58
CA LEU A 123 -11.63 0.20 6.27
C LEU A 123 -11.21 0.85 7.58
N ARG A 124 -11.04 0.04 8.62
CA ARG A 124 -10.37 0.39 9.87
C ARG A 124 -9.19 -0.56 10.05
N ARG A 125 -8.33 -0.32 11.04
CA ARG A 125 -7.18 -1.19 11.36
C ARG A 125 -7.56 -2.67 11.32
N GLY A 126 -6.82 -3.43 10.51
CA GLY A 126 -6.99 -4.86 10.29
C GLY A 126 -8.02 -5.25 9.23
N HIS A 127 -8.78 -4.30 8.67
CA HIS A 127 -9.70 -4.59 7.56
C HIS A 127 -8.96 -4.62 6.21
N MET A 128 -9.35 -5.56 5.36
CA MET A 128 -8.85 -5.72 4.00
C MET A 128 -10.00 -5.60 3.00
N ALA A 129 -9.73 -5.02 1.82
CA ALA A 129 -10.64 -5.00 0.69
C ALA A 129 -9.96 -5.54 -0.57
N LEU A 130 -10.76 -6.19 -1.42
CA LEU A 130 -10.43 -6.48 -2.81
C LEU A 130 -10.51 -5.19 -3.63
N LEU A 131 -9.54 -4.99 -4.50
CA LEU A 131 -9.49 -4.00 -5.57
C LEU A 131 -9.67 -4.77 -6.89
N PRO A 132 -10.90 -4.86 -7.44
CA PRO A 132 -11.19 -5.82 -8.50
C PRO A 132 -10.59 -5.42 -9.84
N VAL A 133 -10.14 -6.42 -10.62
CA VAL A 133 -9.72 -6.25 -12.01
C VAL A 133 -10.80 -5.53 -12.84
N GLY A 134 -10.36 -4.57 -13.65
CA GLY A 134 -11.24 -3.78 -14.51
C GLY A 134 -12.17 -2.82 -13.75
N ALA A 135 -11.84 -2.48 -12.50
CA ALA A 135 -12.43 -1.37 -11.76
C ALA A 135 -11.38 -0.29 -11.51
N ALA A 136 -11.83 0.97 -11.51
CA ALA A 136 -11.05 2.06 -10.97
C ALA A 136 -11.31 2.19 -9.46
N TYR A 137 -10.27 2.49 -8.71
CA TYR A 137 -10.34 2.69 -7.27
C TYR A 137 -9.58 3.95 -6.84
N ARG A 138 -10.08 4.59 -5.77
CA ARG A 138 -9.48 5.76 -5.14
C ARG A 138 -9.57 5.63 -3.63
N PHE A 139 -8.66 6.28 -2.92
CA PHE A 139 -8.61 6.30 -1.47
C PHE A 139 -8.94 7.69 -0.93
N TYR A 140 -9.57 7.70 0.24
CA TYR A 140 -9.72 8.90 1.04
C TYR A 140 -9.43 8.59 2.51
N ALA A 141 -8.63 9.43 3.16
CA ALA A 141 -8.39 9.37 4.59
C ALA A 141 -8.45 10.79 5.17
N GLU A 142 -9.32 10.98 6.16
CA GLU A 142 -9.46 12.28 6.84
C GLU A 142 -8.24 12.60 7.72
N GLN A 143 -7.63 11.57 8.31
CA GLN A 143 -6.40 11.65 9.09
C GLN A 143 -5.35 10.72 8.44
N PRO A 144 -4.04 11.01 8.57
CA PRO A 144 -3.00 10.12 8.10
C PRO A 144 -3.19 8.69 8.60
N ALA A 145 -3.11 7.73 7.69
CA ALA A 145 -3.29 6.31 7.95
C ALA A 145 -2.25 5.47 7.18
N ALA A 146 -1.86 4.32 7.72
CA ALA A 146 -0.95 3.39 7.03
C ALA A 146 -1.75 2.29 6.33
N MET A 147 -1.42 2.03 5.07
CA MET A 147 -1.99 0.92 4.31
C MET A 147 -0.92 0.11 3.59
N LEU A 148 -1.24 -1.17 3.39
CA LEU A 148 -0.45 -2.08 2.57
C LEU A 148 -1.23 -2.49 1.32
N PHE A 149 -0.50 -2.64 0.22
CA PHE A 149 -1.00 -3.25 -1.01
C PHE A 149 -0.34 -4.61 -1.23
N GLN A 150 -1.12 -5.55 -1.74
CA GLN A 150 -0.62 -6.77 -2.36
C GLN A 150 -0.88 -6.66 -3.87
N SER A 151 0.19 -6.62 -4.66
CA SER A 151 0.13 -6.39 -6.11
C SER A 151 1.34 -7.01 -6.83
N ILE A 152 1.48 -6.69 -8.11
CA ILE A 152 2.66 -6.91 -8.92
C ILE A 152 3.35 -5.55 -9.11
N GLU A 153 4.67 -5.55 -9.23
CA GLU A 153 5.42 -4.34 -9.56
C GLU A 153 4.88 -3.70 -10.84
N GLY A 154 4.59 -2.40 -10.79
CA GLY A 154 4.06 -1.66 -11.92
C GLY A 154 4.48 -0.21 -11.94
N ALA A 155 3.79 0.59 -12.75
CA ALA A 155 4.15 1.98 -13.02
C ALA A 155 4.14 2.90 -11.79
N VAL A 156 3.38 2.54 -10.75
CA VAL A 156 3.26 3.32 -9.51
C VAL A 156 4.12 2.81 -8.36
N THR A 157 4.81 1.68 -8.54
CA THR A 157 5.66 1.06 -7.52
C THR A 157 6.97 1.83 -7.39
N VAL A 158 7.27 2.33 -6.19
CA VAL A 158 8.52 3.03 -5.89
C VAL A 158 9.47 2.10 -5.15
N GLN A 159 10.65 1.85 -5.72
CA GLN A 159 11.72 1.11 -5.07
C GLN A 159 12.78 2.08 -4.51
N LYS A 160 12.91 2.13 -3.19
CA LYS A 160 13.92 2.95 -2.48
C LYS A 160 14.59 2.19 -1.33
N TRP A 161 15.02 0.96 -1.60
CA TRP A 161 15.59 0.03 -0.62
C TRP A 161 16.73 0.64 0.22
N GLY A 162 17.61 1.43 -0.40
CA GLY A 162 18.71 2.10 0.30
C GLY A 162 18.28 3.17 1.31
N GLU A 163 17.05 3.67 1.19
CA GLU A 163 16.47 4.66 2.12
C GLU A 163 15.68 4.00 3.25
N ILE A 164 15.03 2.87 2.98
CA ILE A 164 14.08 2.24 3.93
C ILE A 164 14.66 1.07 4.72
N CYS A 165 15.68 0.38 4.16
CA CYS A 165 16.23 -0.82 4.77
C CYS A 165 17.35 -0.48 5.75
N GLN A 166 17.45 -1.27 6.82
CA GLN A 166 18.62 -1.28 7.69
C GLN A 166 19.85 -1.73 6.89
N THR A 167 20.89 -0.89 6.84
CA THR A 167 22.14 -1.15 6.11
C THR A 167 23.35 -1.34 7.02
N GLU A 168 23.20 -1.05 8.32
CA GLU A 168 24.21 -1.19 9.37
C GLU A 168 23.71 -2.13 10.47
N ALA A 169 24.62 -2.75 11.23
CA ALA A 169 24.24 -3.58 12.38
C ALA A 169 23.68 -2.69 13.52
N ALA A 170 22.65 -3.18 14.21
CA ALA A 170 22.04 -2.50 15.35
C ALA A 170 22.88 -2.63 16.63
#